data_AF-F1W0I4-F1
#
_entry.id   AF-F1W0I4-F1
#
_cell.length_a   1.000
_cell.length_b   1.000
_cell.length_c   1.000
_cell.angle_alpha   90.00
_cell.angle_beta   90.00
_cell.angle_gamma   90.00
#
_symmetry.space_group_name_H-M   'P 1'
#
loop_
_entity.id
_entity.type
_entity.pdbx_description
1 polymer ?
#
loop_
_entity_poly.entity_id
_entity_poly.type
_entity_poly.pdbx_seq_one_letter_code
_entity_poly.pdbx_strand_id
1 'polypeptide(L)' 'PLRHSSLPTEQSPFCTERITKDTGWHLHHLVRRVDGGSDATSNLCLLHPVCHTQGHSSGFKFVLPVGCENLT' A
#
# COMPACT_ATOMS: atom_id res chain seq x y z
N PRO A 1 -0.89 15.99 0.10
CA PRO A 1 -2.03 15.19 0.58
C PRO A 1 -2.99 14.84 -0.57
N LEU A 2 -2.89 13.63 -1.11
CA LEU A 2 -3.73 13.20 -2.22
C LEU A 2 -5.18 13.12 -1.73
N ARG A 3 -5.98 14.05 -2.26
CA ARG A 3 -7.35 14.37 -1.88
C ARG A 3 -8.32 13.43 -2.58
N HIS A 4 -9.00 12.57 -1.82
CA HIS A 4 -10.42 12.12 -1.86
C HIS A 4 -11.06 11.72 -3.21
N SER A 5 -10.32 11.71 -4.31
CA SER A 5 -10.89 11.59 -5.64
C SER A 5 -10.35 10.32 -6.30
N SER A 6 -11.15 9.26 -6.20
CA SER A 6 -11.26 8.21 -7.21
C SER A 6 -9.97 7.44 -7.57
N LEU A 7 -9.36 6.75 -6.60
CA LEU A 7 -8.43 5.65 -6.92
C LEU A 7 -9.20 4.31 -7.02
N PRO A 8 -8.72 3.36 -7.84
CA PRO A 8 -9.53 2.27 -8.36
C PRO A 8 -9.91 1.29 -7.25
N THR A 9 -10.91 0.46 -7.51
CA THR A 9 -11.17 -0.79 -6.78
C THR A 9 -9.98 -1.74 -6.94
N GLU A 10 -8.83 -1.37 -6.41
CA GLU A 10 -7.59 -2.12 -6.46
C GLU A 10 -7.66 -3.18 -5.37
N GLN A 11 -7.39 -4.43 -5.73
CA GLN A 11 -7.07 -5.47 -4.75
C GLN A 11 -5.68 -5.16 -4.20
N SER A 12 -5.52 -5.24 -2.87
CA SER A 12 -4.17 -5.21 -2.30
C SER A 12 -3.43 -6.45 -2.80
N PRO A 13 -2.17 -6.38 -3.24
CA PRO A 13 -1.46 -7.58 -3.67
C PRO A 13 -1.22 -8.60 -2.53
N PHE A 14 -1.62 -8.27 -1.31
CA PHE A 14 -1.44 -9.08 -0.11
C PHE A 14 -2.75 -9.70 0.42
N CYS A 15 -3.90 -9.36 -0.17
CA CYS A 15 -5.16 -10.01 0.15
C CYS A 15 -6.16 -9.91 -1.01
N THR A 16 -7.05 -10.89 -1.11
CA THR A 16 -8.06 -10.97 -2.16
C THR A 16 -9.24 -10.00 -1.95
N GLU A 17 -9.27 -9.29 -0.83
CA GLU A 17 -10.28 -8.27 -0.57
C GLU A 17 -10.03 -7.02 -1.43
N ARG A 18 -11.11 -6.36 -1.86
CA ARG A 18 -10.99 -5.06 -2.53
C ARG A 18 -10.74 -3.98 -1.49
N ILE A 19 -9.89 -3.02 -1.83
CA ILE A 19 -9.79 -1.78 -1.08
C ILE A 19 -10.94 -0.88 -1.52
N THR A 20 -11.82 -0.53 -0.60
CA THR A 20 -12.93 0.41 -0.81
C THR A 20 -12.79 1.63 0.08
N LYS A 21 -13.62 2.64 -0.15
CA LYS A 21 -13.71 3.81 0.74
C LYS A 21 -14.13 3.41 2.16
N ASP A 22 -14.99 2.40 2.27
CA ASP A 22 -15.50 1.89 3.55
C ASP A 22 -14.42 1.13 4.34
N THR A 23 -13.61 0.31 3.66
CA THR A 23 -12.49 -0.40 4.31
C THR A 23 -11.29 0.51 4.58
N GLY A 24 -11.18 1.59 3.82
CA GLY A 24 -10.03 2.49 3.84
C GLY A 24 -8.74 1.83 3.35
N TRP A 25 -7.64 2.58 3.42
CA TRP A 25 -6.31 2.12 3.03
C TRP A 25 -5.23 2.87 3.81
N HIS A 26 -4.08 2.24 3.95
CA HIS A 26 -2.86 2.83 4.48
C HIS A 26 -1.78 2.87 3.39
N LEU A 27 -0.96 3.92 3.44
CA LEU A 27 0.25 4.03 2.63
C LEU A 27 1.43 3.55 3.46
N HIS A 28 2.16 2.58 2.93
CA HIS A 28 3.36 2.02 3.53
C HIS A 28 4.59 2.45 2.73
N HIS A 29 5.64 2.92 3.39
CA HIS A 29 6.90 3.25 2.74
C HIS A 29 7.79 2.02 2.57
N LEU A 30 8.14 1.65 1.32
CA LEU A 30 9.02 0.52 1.00
C LEU A 30 10.42 0.70 1.62
N VAL A 31 10.96 1.92 1.51
CA VAL A 31 12.11 2.41 2.28
C VAL A 31 11.57 3.36 3.33
N ARG A 32 11.86 3.11 4.61
CA ARG A 32 11.37 3.96 5.70
C ARG A 32 11.90 5.38 5.54
N ARG A 33 11.10 6.36 5.95
CA ARG A 33 11.49 7.78 5.91
C ARG A 33 12.77 8.05 6.71
N VAL A 34 12.92 7.38 7.85
CA VAL A 34 14.12 7.48 8.71
C VAL A 34 15.38 6.92 8.05
N ASP A 35 15.23 6.01 7.07
CA ASP A 35 16.34 5.46 6.29
C ASP A 35 16.56 6.22 4.97
N GLY A 36 15.90 7.38 4.80
CA GLY A 36 16.00 8.21 3.58
C GLY A 36 14.95 7.93 2.51
N GLY A 37 13.91 7.15 2.82
CA GLY A 37 12.81 6.89 1.89
C GLY A 37 11.97 8.13 1.56
N SER A 38 11.61 8.29 0.28
CA SER A 38 10.82 9.42 -0.20
C SER A 38 9.31 9.19 -0.10
N ASP A 39 8.52 10.26 -0.18
CA ASP A 39 7.06 10.20 -0.27
C ASP A 39 6.57 10.03 -1.73
N ALA A 40 7.45 9.62 -2.65
CA ALA A 40 7.10 9.35 -4.05
C ALA A 40 6.29 8.04 -4.15
N THR A 41 5.37 7.95 -5.12
CA THR A 41 4.55 6.75 -5.35
C THR A 41 5.38 5.49 -5.62
N SER A 42 6.58 5.64 -6.19
CA SER A 42 7.56 4.56 -6.38
C SER A 42 8.12 3.98 -5.07
N ASN A 43 7.98 4.68 -3.94
CA ASN A 43 8.39 4.24 -2.62
C ASN A 43 7.19 3.96 -1.69
N LEU A 44 5.97 4.08 -2.18
CA LEU A 44 4.75 3.86 -1.39
C LEU A 44 4.07 2.59 -1.86
N CYS A 45 3.45 1.84 -0.94
CA CYS A 45 2.59 0.70 -1.22
C CYS A 45 1.21 0.96 -0.58
N LEU A 46 0.14 0.55 -1.26
CA LEU A 46 -1.23 0.78 -0.81
C LEU A 46 -1.80 -0.54 -0.26
N LEU A 47 -2.18 -0.51 1.01
CA LEU A 47 -2.53 -1.71 1.78
C LEU A 47 -3.83 -1.51 2.55
N HIS A 48 -4.57 -2.60 2.81
CA HIS A 48 -5.61 -2.56 3.83
C HIS A 48 -4.99 -2.29 5.21
N PRO A 49 -5.70 -1.58 6.10
CA PRO A 49 -5.25 -1.36 7.47
C PRO A 49 -4.88 -2.66 8.21
N VAL A 50 -5.66 -3.71 7.98
CA VAL A 50 -5.46 -5.04 8.59
C VAL A 50 -4.21 -5.72 8.02
N CYS A 51 -4.08 -5.80 6.69
CA CYS A 51 -2.92 -6.39 6.03
C CYS A 51 -1.62 -5.64 6.33
N HIS A 52 -1.70 -4.31 6.47
CA HIS A 52 -0.56 -3.48 6.88
C HIS A 52 -0.06 -3.89 8.27
N THR A 53 -0.98 -4.01 9.23
CA THR A 53 -0.65 -4.40 10.61
C THR A 53 -0.13 -5.84 10.69
N GLN A 54 -0.74 -6.76 9.94
CA GLN A 54 -0.30 -8.14 9.86
C GLN A 54 1.09 -8.25 9.23
N GLY A 55 1.35 -7.56 8.11
CA GLY A 55 2.66 -7.59 7.47
C GLY A 55 3.77 -7.08 8.41
N HIS A 56 3.51 -6.01 9.17
CA HIS A 56 4.42 -5.55 10.21
C HIS A 56 4.66 -6.58 11.31
N SER A 57 3.62 -7.28 11.74
CA SER A 57 3.71 -8.30 12.80
C SER A 57 4.43 -9.57 12.33
N SER A 58 4.26 -9.92 11.06
CA SER A 58 4.85 -11.11 10.42
C SER A 58 6.28 -10.88 9.90
N GLY A 59 6.78 -9.64 9.96
CA GLY A 59 8.08 -9.27 9.36
C GLY A 59 8.08 -9.31 7.83
N PHE A 60 6.90 -9.28 7.20
CA PHE A 60 6.79 -9.33 5.75
C PHE A 60 7.21 -7.99 5.15
N LYS A 61 8.09 -8.03 4.14
CA LYS A 61 8.53 -6.82 3.42
C LYS A 61 7.67 -6.63 2.18
N PHE A 62 6.92 -5.54 2.16
CA PHE A 62 6.20 -5.12 0.96
C PHE A 62 7.20 -4.67 -0.10
N VAL A 63 7.02 -5.12 -1.35
CA VAL A 63 7.97 -4.85 -2.46
C VAL A 63 7.30 -4.25 -3.71
N LEU A 64 5.99 -4.06 -3.70
CA LEU A 64 5.23 -3.54 -4.84
C LEU A 64 4.77 -2.10 -4.56
N PRO A 65 5.19 -1.11 -5.37
CA PRO A 65 4.74 0.26 -5.20
C PRO A 65 3.30 0.47 -5.71
N VAL A 66 2.66 1.57 -5.27
CA VAL A 66 1.32 1.98 -5.71
C VAL A 66 1.36 2.20 -7.23
N GLY A 67 0.59 1.41 -7.96
CA GLY A 67 0.50 1.49 -9.41
C GLY A 67 1.55 0.69 -10.18
N CYS A 68 2.26 -0.26 -9.55
CA CYS A 68 2.96 -1.29 -10.31
C CYS A 68 1.96 -2.35 -10.77
N GLU A 69 1.25 -2.03 -11.85
CA GLU A 69 0.56 -3.02 -12.68
C GLU A 69 1.60 -3.97 -13.30
N ASN A 70 1.93 -5.04 -12.60
CA ASN A 70 2.53 -6.21 -13.22
C ASN A 70 2.12 -7.47 -12.46
N LEU A 71 0.87 -7.85 -12.69
CA LEU A 71 0.48 -9.25 -12.76
C LEU A 71 0.11 -9.53 -14.23
N THR A 72 1.14 -9.74 -15.06
CA THR A 72 1.03 -10.64 -16.21
C THR A 72 1.69 -11.96 -15.86
#